data_AF-A0A9D3ZNJ2-F1
#
_entry.id   AF-A0A9D3ZNJ2-F1
#
_cell.length_a   1.000
_cell.length_b   1.000
_cell.length_c   1.000
_cell.angle_alpha   90.00
_cell.angle_beta   90.00
_cell.angle_gamma   90.00
#
_symmetry.space_group_name_H-M   'P 1'
#
loop_
_entity.id
_entity.type
_entity.pdbx_description
1 polymer ?
#
loop_
_entity_poly.entity_id
_entity_poly.type
_entity_poly.pdbx_seq_one_letter_code
_entity_poly.pdbx_strand_id
1 'polypeptide(L)'
;MAVPLLSKKIVKKRVKKFKRPQRSQNLRQDKLAETKGKFVVHNVGELELLMMHNRTYSAEIAQDVSTKKRKEIVEQAVQLDIVVTNKLARLRSQEDE
;
A
#
# COMPACT_ATOMS: atom_id res chain seq x y z
N MET A 1 48.45 -22.81 -19.19
CA MET A 1 48.00 -21.43 -19.50
C MET A 1 46.50 -21.38 -19.26
N ALA A 2 46.02 -20.47 -18.41
CA ALA A 2 44.61 -20.37 -18.05
C ALA A 2 43.80 -19.80 -19.24
N VAL A 3 42.74 -20.51 -19.64
CA VAL A 3 41.82 -20.04 -20.68
C VAL A 3 40.80 -19.11 -20.02
N PRO A 4 40.64 -17.85 -20.46
CA PRO A 4 39.67 -16.95 -19.88
C PRO A 4 38.25 -17.41 -20.24
N LEU A 5 37.39 -17.58 -19.23
CA LEU A 5 35.96 -17.80 -19.45
C LEU A 5 35.34 -16.48 -19.93
N LEU A 6 35.08 -16.36 -21.23
CA LEU A 6 34.24 -15.29 -21.76
C LEU A 6 32.80 -15.52 -21.28
N SER A 7 32.39 -14.83 -20.21
CA SER A 7 30.99 -14.75 -19.81
C SER A 7 30.20 -13.99 -20.88
N LYS A 8 29.55 -14.72 -21.79
CA LYS A 8 28.62 -14.12 -22.77
C LYS A 8 27.48 -13.45 -22.01
N LYS A 9 27.45 -12.11 -22.00
CA LYS A 9 26.35 -11.31 -21.47
C LYS A 9 25.09 -11.65 -22.27
N ILE A 10 24.09 -12.22 -21.61
CA ILE A 10 22.82 -12.61 -22.25
C ILE A 10 22.10 -11.33 -22.71
N VAL A 11 22.18 -11.02 -24.00
CA VAL A 11 21.38 -9.95 -24.61
C VAL A 11 20.04 -10.56 -25.03
N LYS A 12 18.98 -10.28 -24.27
CA LYS A 12 17.62 -10.76 -24.59
C LYS A 12 17.15 -10.12 -25.90
N LYS A 13 16.89 -10.93 -26.94
CA LYS A 13 16.37 -10.46 -28.24
C LYS A 13 14.98 -9.80 -28.16
N ARG A 14 14.17 -10.09 -27.14
CA ARG A 14 12.81 -9.52 -26.98
C ARG A 14 12.44 -9.38 -25.51
N VAL A 15 12.09 -8.16 -25.09
CA VAL A 15 11.74 -7.84 -23.69
C VAL A 15 10.21 -7.84 -23.45
N LYS A 16 9.42 -7.73 -24.53
CA LYS A 16 7.96 -7.58 -24.44
C LYS A 16 7.30 -8.90 -24.06
N LYS A 17 6.64 -8.92 -22.89
CA LYS A 17 5.83 -10.05 -22.43
C LYS A 17 4.64 -10.25 -23.37
N PHE A 18 4.44 -11.47 -23.84
CA PHE A 18 3.33 -11.84 -24.70
C PHE A 18 2.01 -11.73 -23.91
N LYS A 19 1.03 -10.96 -24.40
CA LYS A 19 -0.31 -10.90 -23.79
C LYS A 19 -1.20 -11.98 -24.42
N ARG A 20 -1.83 -12.80 -23.58
CA ARG A 20 -2.74 -13.88 -24.01
C ARG A 20 -4.04 -13.27 -24.59
N PRO A 21 -4.55 -13.75 -25.73
CA PRO A 21 -5.85 -13.30 -26.26
C PRO A 21 -6.98 -13.83 -25.36
N GLN A 22 -8.10 -13.10 -25.27
CA GLN A 22 -9.22 -13.34 -24.32
C GLN A 22 -8.85 -13.07 -22.84
N ARG A 23 -8.14 -11.97 -22.55
CA ARG A 23 -8.07 -11.42 -21.18
C ARG A 23 -9.36 -10.66 -20.85
N SER A 24 -10.47 -11.35 -20.99
CA SER A 24 -11.82 -10.85 -20.72
C SER A 24 -12.27 -11.45 -19.40
N GLN A 25 -11.70 -11.00 -18.28
CA GLN A 25 -12.39 -10.91 -17.00
C GLN A 25 -11.67 -9.83 -16.20
N ASN A 26 -12.28 -8.66 -16.21
CA ASN A 26 -12.37 -7.72 -15.10
C ASN A 26 -11.29 -7.92 -14.04
N LEU A 27 -10.37 -6.97 -13.96
CA LEU A 27 -9.67 -6.70 -12.71
C LEU A 27 -10.72 -6.15 -11.74
N ARG A 28 -11.66 -7.01 -11.32
CA ARG A 28 -12.52 -6.75 -10.18
C ARG A 28 -11.52 -6.54 -9.07
N GLN A 29 -11.48 -5.30 -8.59
CA GLN A 29 -10.73 -5.00 -7.40
C GLN A 29 -11.43 -5.80 -6.30
N ASP A 30 -10.91 -6.99 -6.01
CA ASP A 30 -11.39 -7.84 -4.94
C ASP A 30 -11.13 -7.08 -3.63
N LYS A 31 -12.11 -6.29 -3.21
CA LYS A 31 -12.24 -5.85 -1.82
C LYS A 31 -13.49 -6.52 -1.27
N LEU A 32 -13.35 -7.80 -0.93
CA LEU A 32 -14.24 -8.47 0.00
C LEU A 32 -13.68 -8.23 1.41
N ALA A 33 -14.34 -7.36 2.17
CA ALA A 33 -14.52 -7.45 3.62
C ALA A 33 -15.22 -6.17 4.06
N GLU A 34 -16.51 -6.30 4.37
CA GLU A 34 -17.42 -5.33 5.03
C GLU A 34 -17.31 -3.87 4.58
N THR A 35 -18.31 -3.43 3.81
CA THR A 35 -18.38 -2.09 3.19
C THR A 35 -18.45 -0.96 4.22
N LYS A 36 -17.34 -0.68 4.92
CA LYS A 36 -17.07 0.65 5.47
C LYS A 36 -16.57 1.52 4.33
N GLY A 37 -17.14 2.70 4.17
CA GLY A 37 -16.66 3.66 3.19
C GLY A 37 -15.19 4.01 3.48
N LYS A 38 -14.37 4.13 2.44
CA LYS A 38 -12.97 4.56 2.61
C LYS A 38 -12.90 6.08 2.60
N PHE A 39 -12.27 6.67 3.62
CA PHE A 39 -11.98 8.10 3.68
C PHE A 39 -10.48 8.32 3.61
N VAL A 40 -10.03 9.14 2.66
CA VAL A 40 -8.60 9.42 2.48
C VAL A 40 -8.19 10.53 3.44
N VAL A 41 -7.18 10.26 4.26
CA VAL A 41 -6.69 11.17 5.32
C VAL A 41 -5.30 11.69 4.97
N HIS A 42 -5.13 13.01 5.03
CA HIS A 42 -3.86 13.71 4.81
C HIS A 42 -3.21 14.21 6.11
N ASN A 43 -3.99 14.50 7.14
CA ASN A 43 -3.51 15.07 8.39
C ASN A 43 -4.24 14.49 9.62
N VAL A 44 -3.80 14.87 10.82
CA VAL A 44 -4.40 14.40 12.08
C VAL A 44 -5.78 15.02 12.33
N GLY A 45 -6.02 16.27 11.93
CA GLY A 45 -7.33 16.91 12.11
C GLY A 45 -8.45 16.23 11.31
N GLU A 46 -8.12 15.60 10.19
CA GLU A 46 -9.08 14.83 9.40
C GLU A 46 -9.50 13.52 10.08
N LEU A 47 -8.71 13.00 11.03
CA LEU A 47 -9.14 11.88 11.89
C LEU A 47 -10.21 12.32 12.91
N GLU A 48 -10.20 13.57 13.34
CA GLU A 48 -11.19 14.09 14.29
C GLU A 48 -12.58 14.14 13.67
N LEU A 49 -12.67 14.50 12.39
CA LEU A 49 -13.91 14.43 11.60
C LEU A 49 -14.48 13.00 11.52
N LEU A 50 -13.60 11.99 11.58
CA LEU A 50 -13.98 10.59 11.51
C LEU A 50 -14.52 10.03 12.83
N MET A 51 -14.26 10.66 13.98
CA MET A 51 -14.65 10.17 15.31
C MET A 51 -16.16 9.85 15.40
N MET A 52 -17.00 10.69 14.82
CA MET A 52 -18.45 10.49 14.83
C MET A 52 -18.91 9.36 13.91
N HIS A 53 -18.06 8.94 12.96
CA HIS A 53 -18.39 8.00 11.90
C HIS A 53 -17.57 6.70 11.93
N ASN A 54 -16.96 6.36 13.06
CA ASN A 54 -16.12 5.16 13.26
C ASN A 54 -16.78 3.83 12.84
N ARG A 55 -18.12 3.76 12.88
CA ARG A 55 -18.89 2.58 12.45
C ARG A 55 -19.04 2.47 10.93
N THR A 56 -19.06 3.60 10.22
CA THR A 56 -19.39 3.68 8.80
C THR A 56 -18.16 3.85 7.91
N TYR A 57 -17.12 4.52 8.40
CA TYR A 57 -15.92 4.82 7.63
C TYR A 57 -14.66 4.24 8.23
N SER A 58 -13.72 3.92 7.35
CA SER A 58 -12.35 3.54 7.67
C SER A 58 -11.39 4.55 7.06
N ALA A 59 -10.32 4.88 7.78
CA ALA A 59 -9.31 5.81 7.32
C ALA A 59 -8.29 5.13 6.39
N GLU A 60 -7.98 5.76 5.26
CA GLU A 60 -6.92 5.36 4.33
C GLU A 60 -5.90 6.50 4.27
N ILE A 61 -4.67 6.23 4.71
CA ILE A 61 -3.62 7.25 4.73
C ILE A 61 -3.15 7.55 3.31
N ALA A 62 -3.22 8.82 2.92
CA ALA A 62 -2.84 9.28 1.59
C ALA A 62 -1.36 9.04 1.27
N GLN A 63 -1.04 8.87 -0.02
CA GLN A 63 0.31 8.53 -0.49
C GLN A 63 1.31 9.70 -0.36
N ASP A 64 0.87 10.93 -0.24
CA ASP A 64 1.70 12.12 -0.03
C ASP A 64 2.24 12.25 1.42
N VAL A 65 1.60 11.57 2.38
CA VAL A 65 1.96 11.68 3.80
C VAL A 65 3.31 11.02 4.09
N SER A 66 4.22 11.78 4.70
CA SER A 66 5.55 11.35 5.13
C SER A 66 5.50 10.32 6.25
N THR A 67 6.53 9.46 6.35
CA THR A 67 6.57 8.36 7.33
C THR A 67 6.45 8.81 8.79
N LYS A 68 6.96 10.00 9.15
CA LYS A 68 6.83 10.57 10.49
C LYS A 68 5.36 10.86 10.85
N LYS A 69 4.66 11.60 9.98
CA LYS A 69 3.23 11.91 10.15
C LYS A 69 2.36 10.65 10.13
N ARG A 70 2.77 9.61 9.39
CA ARG A 70 2.05 8.32 9.39
C ARG A 70 2.07 7.65 10.77
N LYS A 71 3.16 7.76 11.53
CA LYS A 71 3.24 7.23 12.91
C LYS A 71 2.24 7.97 13.81
N GLU A 72 2.27 9.30 13.77
CA GLU A 72 1.35 10.16 14.53
C GLU A 72 -0.11 9.84 14.20
N ILE A 73 -0.47 9.69 12.92
CA ILE A 73 -1.82 9.33 12.47
C ILE A 73 -2.24 7.95 12.99
N VAL A 74 -1.33 6.97 13.02
CA VAL A 74 -1.63 5.62 13.53
C VAL A 74 -1.83 5.65 15.04
N GLU A 75 -0.97 6.34 15.79
CA GLU A 75 -1.09 6.49 17.24
C GLU A 75 -2.39 7.18 17.64
N GLN A 76 -2.75 8.27 16.95
CA GLN A 76 -4.01 8.98 17.17
C GLN A 76 -5.22 8.13 16.77
N ALA A 77 -5.15 7.39 15.65
CA ALA A 77 -6.25 6.51 15.25
C ALA A 77 -6.51 5.38 16.26
N VAL A 78 -5.48 4.91 16.98
CA VAL A 78 -5.63 3.93 18.06
C VAL A 78 -6.35 4.54 19.25
N GLN A 79 -6.04 5.78 19.62
CA GLN A 79 -6.73 6.48 20.71
C GLN A 79 -8.22 6.71 20.43
N LEU A 80 -8.56 6.90 19.15
CA LEU A 80 -9.91 7.22 18.70
C LEU A 80 -10.71 5.99 18.21
N ASP A 81 -10.14 4.79 18.32
CA ASP A 81 -10.73 3.54 17.83
C ASP A 81 -11.13 3.57 16.34
N ILE A 82 -10.35 4.28 15.52
CA ILE A 82 -10.56 4.37 14.07
C ILE A 82 -9.80 3.23 13.37
N VAL A 83 -10.51 2.47 12.53
CA VAL A 83 -9.89 1.44 11.71
C VAL A 83 -9.18 2.08 10.52
N VAL A 84 -7.84 2.05 10.55
CA VAL A 84 -7.00 2.44 9.41
C VAL A 84 -6.73 1.23 8.52
N THR A 85 -6.93 1.37 7.21
CA THR A 85 -6.75 0.29 6.22
C THR A 85 -5.28 0.05 5.86
N ASN A 86 -4.46 1.11 5.87
CA ASN A 86 -3.08 1.09 5.41
C ASN A 86 -2.06 1.32 6.54
N LYS A 87 -2.25 0.67 7.69
CA LYS A 87 -1.45 0.88 8.92
C LYS A 87 0.05 0.64 8.72
N LEU A 88 0.40 -0.40 7.96
CA LEU A 88 1.79 -0.86 7.80
C LEU A 88 2.52 -0.24 6.60
N ALA A 89 1.87 0.63 5.80
CA ALA A 89 2.54 1.17 4.63
C ALA A 89 3.63 2.19 4.98
N ARG A 90 4.79 1.98 4.35
CA ARG A 90 6.02 2.81 4.45
C ARG A 90 6.70 2.78 5.82
N LEU A 91 6.04 2.22 6.83
CA LEU A 91 6.67 1.71 8.05
C LEU A 91 7.41 0.42 7.69
N ARG A 92 8.57 0.56 7.05
CA ARG A 92 9.59 -0.48 7.01
C ARG A 92 10.86 0.14 7.56
N SER A 93 11.17 -0.19 8.80
CA SER A 93 12.42 0.15 9.45
C SER A 93 12.68 -0.98 10.44
N GLN A 94 13.53 -1.94 10.05
CA GLN A 94 14.36 -2.80 10.91
C GLN A 94 13.93 -2.94 12.39
N GLU A 95 12.78 -3.57 12.66
CA GLU A 95 12.34 -3.93 14.03
C GLU A 95 12.07 -5.45 14.14
N ASP A 96 12.66 -6.24 13.24
CA ASP A 96 12.71 -7.72 13.27
C ASP A 96 14.17 -8.21 13.39
N GLU A 97 15.00 -7.53 14.19
CA GLU A 97 16.28 -8.02 14.71
C GLU A 97 16.42 -7.63 16.20
#